data_AF-D4XWU5-F1
#
_entry.id   AF-D4XWU5-F1
#
_cell.length_a   1.000
_cell.length_b   1.000
_cell.length_c   1.000
_cell.angle_alpha   90.00
_cell.angle_beta   90.00
_cell.angle_gamma   90.00
#
_symmetry.space_group_name_H-M   'P 1'
#
loop_
_entity.id
_entity.type
_entity.pdbx_description
1 polymer ?
#
loop_
_entity_poly.entity_id
_entity_poly.type
_entity_poly.pdbx_seq_one_letter_code
_entity_poly.pdbx_strand_id
1 'polypeptide(L)' 'MAKDAIKMNAVVKQAFSTDLYEVELENGLVIKAHISGKMRVNHIRILPGDSVEVEISPYDLTQGRITYRHK' A
#
# COMPACT_ATOMS: atom_id res chain seq x y z
N MET A 1 -18.63 -3.84 14.03
CA MET A 1 -18.53 -2.69 13.09
C MET A 1 -17.13 -2.14 13.25
N ALA A 2 -16.16 -2.72 12.56
CA ALA A 2 -14.75 -2.33 12.69
C ALA A 2 -14.23 -2.16 11.27
N LYS A 3 -13.88 -0.93 10.91
CA LYS A 3 -12.87 -0.59 9.89
C LYS A 3 -12.87 0.91 9.67
N ASP A 4 -12.43 1.65 10.68
CA ASP A 4 -11.76 2.94 10.47
C ASP A 4 -10.40 2.66 9.83
N ALA A 5 -10.38 2.08 8.62
CA ALA A 5 -9.15 1.97 7.87
C ALA A 5 -8.86 3.36 7.30
N ILE A 6 -7.74 3.95 7.69
CA ILE A 6 -7.32 5.26 7.21
C ILE A 6 -6.77 5.05 5.81
N LYS A 7 -7.42 5.65 4.82
CA LYS A 7 -6.93 5.66 3.44
C LYS A 7 -5.95 6.81 3.29
N MET A 8 -4.76 6.50 2.79
CA MET A 8 -3.74 7.48 2.51
C MET A 8 -3.09 7.22 1.16
N ASN A 9 -2.66 8.30 0.53
CA ASN A 9 -1.86 8.21 -0.68
C ASN A 9 -0.41 7.95 -0.27
N ALA A 10 0.25 7.07 -1.03
CA ALA A 10 1.64 6.75 -0.84
C ALA A 10 2.31 6.51 -2.20
N VAL A 11 3.63 6.71 -2.24
CA VAL A 11 4.45 6.45 -3.40
C VAL A 11 5.26 5.19 -3.15
N VAL A 12 5.31 4.28 -4.12
CA VAL A 12 6.08 3.03 -3.99
C VAL A 12 7.56 3.36 -4.09
N LYS A 13 8.33 3.07 -3.03
CA LYS A 13 9.79 3.24 -3.02
C LYS A 13 10.49 2.02 -3.59
N GLN A 14 10.18 0.86 -3.04
CA GLN A 14 10.84 -0.41 -3.38
C GLN A 14 9.86 -1.57 -3.32
N ALA A 15 10.12 -2.59 -4.13
CA ALA A 15 9.42 -3.87 -4.05
C ALA A 15 10.39 -4.88 -3.42
N PHE A 16 10.07 -5.38 -2.22
CA PHE A 16 10.90 -6.39 -1.56
C PHE A 16 10.60 -7.80 -2.06
N SER A 17 9.31 -8.12 -2.22
CA SER A 17 8.82 -9.45 -2.66
C SER A 17 7.54 -9.30 -3.48
N THR A 18 7.05 -10.41 -4.06
CA THR A 18 5.79 -10.46 -4.84
C THR A 18 4.60 -9.80 -4.15
N ASP A 19 4.58 -9.82 -2.82
CA ASP A 19 3.43 -9.40 -2.02
C ASP A 19 3.72 -8.26 -1.06
N LEU A 20 4.99 -7.87 -0.92
CA LEU A 20 5.46 -6.96 0.12
C LEU A 20 6.23 -5.81 -0.51
N TYR A 21 5.66 -4.63 -0.37
CA TYR A 21 6.12 -3.40 -1.00
C TYR A 21 6.42 -2.36 0.07
N GLU A 22 7.45 -1.58 -0.18
CA GLU A 22 7.78 -0.41 0.60
C GLU A 22 7.12 0.81 -0.03
N VAL A 23 6.27 1.46 0.75
CA VAL A 23 5.54 2.64 0.30
C VAL A 23 5.81 3.78 1.27
N GLU A 24 6.05 4.94 0.70
CA GLU A 24 6.30 6.19 1.40
C GLU A 24 5.01 7.02 1.36
N LEU A 25 4.43 7.23 2.53
CA LEU A 25 3.26 8.09 2.71
C LEU A 25 3.65 9.55 2.47
N GLU A 26 2.68 10.38 2.10
CA GLU A 26 2.90 11.84 1.94
C GLU A 26 3.46 12.51 3.21
N ASN A 27 3.25 11.88 4.37
CA ASN A 27 3.79 12.34 5.65
C ASN A 27 5.29 12.02 5.85
N GLY A 28 5.98 11.41 4.88
CA GLY A 28 7.39 10.98 4.97
C GLY A 28 7.61 9.69 5.76
N LEU A 29 6.53 9.00 6.14
CA LEU A 29 6.57 7.71 6.81
C LEU A 29 6.71 6.60 5.78
N VAL A 30 7.70 5.73 5.98
CA VAL A 30 7.91 4.55 5.15
C VAL A 30 7.29 3.34 5.85
N ILE A 31 6.34 2.69 5.17
CA ILE A 31 5.61 1.54 5.72
C ILE A 31 5.71 0.35 4.77
N LYS A 32 5.48 -0.84 5.33
CA LYS A 32 5.40 -2.08 4.55
C LYS A 32 3.95 -2.34 4.21
N ALA A 33 3.63 -2.31 2.93
CA ALA A 33 2.28 -2.55 2.46
C ALA A 33 2.19 -3.85 1.66
N HIS A 34 1.11 -4.59 1.90
CA HIS A 34 0.82 -5.81 1.19
C HIS A 34 -0.23 -5.57 0.12
N ILE A 35 -0.08 -6.23 -1.02
CA ILE A 35 -1.07 -6.17 -2.10
C ILE A 35 -2.37 -6.86 -1.64
N SER A 36 -3.50 -6.18 -1.83
CA SER A 36 -4.82 -6.79 -1.64
C SER A 36 -5.06 -7.93 -2.62
N GLY A 37 -5.70 -9.02 -2.18
CA GLY A 37 -5.94 -10.20 -3.03
C GLY A 37 -6.64 -9.89 -4.36
N LYS A 38 -7.49 -8.85 -4.40
CA LYS A 38 -8.13 -8.38 -5.65
C LYS A 38 -7.11 -7.95 -6.71
N MET A 39 -6.05 -7.25 -6.31
CA MET A 39 -5.01 -6.79 -7.22
C MET A 39 -4.13 -7.95 -7.73
N ARG A 40 -3.94 -9.00 -6.92
CA ARG A 40 -3.26 -10.23 -7.36
C ARG A 40 -4.03 -10.93 -8.48
N VAL A 41 -5.35 -11.07 -8.32
CA VAL A 41 -6.21 -11.69 -9.35
C VAL A 41 -6.17 -10.88 -10.65
N ASN A 42 -6.17 -9.55 -10.54
CA ASN A 42 -6.06 -8.65 -11.69
C ASN A 42 -4.64 -8.51 -12.27
N HIS A 43 -3.66 -9.28 -11.77
CA HIS A 43 -2.26 -9.24 -12.21
C HIS A 43 -1.67 -7.82 -12.28
N ILE A 44 -2.05 -6.94 -11.33
CA ILE A 44 -1.53 -5.58 -11.29
C ILE A 44 -0.07 -5.64 -10.88
N ARG A 45 0.82 -5.29 -11.80
CA ARG A 45 2.24 -5.06 -11.49
C ARG A 45 2.39 -3.66 -10.92
N ILE A 46 3.07 -3.55 -9.79
CA ILE A 46 3.42 -2.28 -9.17
C ILE A 46 4.90 -2.05 -9.42
N LEU A 47 5.27 -0.87 -9.92
CA LEU A 47 6.65 -0.47 -10.12
C LEU A 47 7.04 0.56 -9.05
N PRO A 48 8.33 0.63 -8.66
CA PRO A 48 8.81 1.71 -7.82
C PRO A 48 8.65 3.05 -8.55
N GLY A 49 8.08 4.04 -7.86
CA GLY A 49 7.71 5.36 -8.38
C GLY A 49 6.22 5.52 -8.68
N ASP A 50 5.41 4.45 -8.60
CA ASP A 50 3.97 4.56 -8.76
C ASP A 50 3.27 5.13 -7.52
N SER A 51 2.25 5.96 -7.76
CA SER A 51 1.34 6.43 -6.72
C SER A 51 0.25 5.40 -6.46
N VAL A 52 0.14 4.97 -5.20
CA VAL A 52 -0.79 3.95 -4.75
C VAL A 52 -1.61 4.45 -3.57
N GLU A 53 -2.83 3.93 -3.45
CA GLU A 53 -3.68 4.14 -2.28
C GLU A 53 -3.45 2.98 -1.29
N VAL A 54 -3.13 3.33 -0.06
CA VAL A 54 -2.85 2.40 1.02
C VAL A 54 -3.85 2.61 2.14
N GLU A 55 -4.47 1.52 2.57
CA GLU A 55 -5.31 1.48 3.76
C GLU A 55 -4.47 1.02 4.95
N ILE A 56 -4.41 1.85 5.99
CA ILE A 56 -3.70 1.56 7.23
C ILE A 56 -4.74 1.33 8.33
N SER A 57 -4.51 0.33 9.17
CA SER A 57 -5.30 0.16 10.38
C SER A 57 -4.77 1.12 11.45
N PRO A 58 -5.61 1.87 12.18
CA PRO A 58 -5.19 2.86 13.17
C PRO A 58 -4.47 2.23 14.37
N TYR A 59 -4.54 0.90 14.50
CA TYR A 59 -3.85 0.12 15.51
C TYR A 59 -2.40 -0.22 15.13
N ASP A 60 -2.09 -0.30 13.83
CA ASP A 60 -0.78 -0.71 13.31
C ASP A 60 -0.38 0.20 12.14
N LEU A 61 0.36 1.26 12.46
CA LEU A 61 0.87 2.24 11.50
C LEU A 61 2.04 1.72 10.66
N THR A 62 2.58 0.53 10.98
CA THR A 62 3.74 -0.05 10.28
C THR A 62 3.36 -0.94 9.10
N GLN A 63 2.11 -1.43 9.07
CA GLN A 63 1.58 -2.31 8.05
C GLN A 63 0.39 -1.68 7.32
N GLY A 64 0.48 -1.66 6.00
CA GLY A 64 -0.57 -1.15 5.13
C GLY A 64 -1.13 -2.20 4.18
N ARG A 65 -2.30 -1.94 3.62
CA ARG A 65 -2.87 -2.71 2.52
C ARG A 65 -3.03 -1.84 1.29
N ILE A 66 -2.36 -2.21 0.20
CA ILE A 66 -2.53 -1.52 -1.09
C ILE A 66 -3.89 -1.91 -1.66
N THR A 67 -4.77 -0.94 -1.82
CA THR A 67 -6.11 -1.13 -2.40
C THR A 67 -6.17 -0.74 -3.86
N TYR A 68 -5.45 0.30 -4.24
CA TYR A 68 -5.56 0.88 -5.57
C TYR A 68 -4.21 1.44 -6.05
N ARG A 69 -4.02 1.46 -7.36
CA ARG A 69 -2.90 2.13 -8.03
C ARG A 69 -3.49 3.18 -8.96
N HIS A 70 -3.12 4.44 -8.77
CA HIS A 70 -3.43 5.49 -9.73
C HIS A 70 -2.39 5.44 -10.87
N LYS A 71 -2.85 5.61 -12.11
CA LYS A 71 -2.00 5.60 -13.30
C LYS A 71 -1.58 7.01 -13.66
#